data_AF-A0A7H1N242-F1
#
_entry.id   AF-A0A7H1N242-F1
#
_cell.length_a   1.000
_cell.length_b   1.000
_cell.length_c   1.000
_cell.angle_alpha   90.00
_cell.angle_beta   90.00
_cell.angle_gamma   90.00
#
_symmetry.space_group_name_H-M   'P 1'
#
loop_
_entity.id
_entity.type
_entity.pdbx_description
1 polymer ?
#
loop_
_entity_poly.entity_id
_entity_poly.type
_entity_poly.pdbx_seq_one_letter_code
_entity_poly.pdbx_strand_id
1 'polypeptide(L)'
;MPQFDPAVWPPQIVWLIISFIALYFLMARIALPRVAEVLEEREFRINESLRKAEALKLQAEDAVAAYEKLMVDARTKAHDQLRTVRERADAEAAERHAQLSELLSKQVADAEARIAAARGQAVAHIREVAVAVTGAAIERLIGQPADATSVSNAVEVVLGGKA
;
A
#
# COMPACT_ATOMS: atom_id res chain seq x y z
N MET A 1 20.12 104.95 -24.39
CA MET A 1 19.93 103.48 -24.36
C MET A 1 18.43 103.21 -24.49
N PRO A 2 17.94 102.94 -25.71
CA PRO A 2 16.49 102.83 -26.01
C PRO A 2 15.76 101.72 -25.24
N GLN A 3 16.48 100.83 -24.54
CA GLN A 3 15.92 99.80 -23.67
C GLN A 3 15.27 100.32 -22.36
N PHE A 4 15.49 101.59 -21.99
CA PHE A 4 14.87 102.22 -20.82
C PHE A 4 13.79 103.26 -21.17
N ASP A 5 13.29 103.25 -22.41
CA ASP A 5 12.19 104.12 -22.83
C ASP A 5 10.83 103.47 -22.45
N PRO A 6 10.03 104.07 -21.54
CA PRO A 6 8.77 103.50 -21.08
C PRO A 6 7.70 103.41 -22.18
N ALA A 7 7.85 104.14 -23.30
CA ALA A 7 6.90 104.13 -24.39
C ALA A 7 6.86 102.79 -25.15
N VAL A 8 7.91 101.98 -25.08
CA VAL A 8 8.03 100.69 -25.80
C VAL A 8 7.58 99.48 -24.96
N TRP A 9 7.34 99.67 -23.66
CA TRP A 9 6.95 98.59 -22.74
C TRP A 9 5.53 98.05 -22.95
N PRO A 10 4.48 98.88 -23.22
CA PRO A 10 3.12 98.37 -23.38
C PRO A 10 2.96 97.38 -24.56
N PRO A 11 3.47 97.65 -25.79
CA PRO A 11 3.40 96.69 -26.89
C PRO A 11 4.13 95.37 -26.60
N GLN A 12 5.27 95.42 -25.90
CA GLN A 12 6.03 94.24 -25.51
C GLN A 12 5.25 93.37 -24.51
N ILE A 13 4.58 93.98 -23.53
CA ILE A 13 3.75 93.27 -22.56
C ILE A 13 2.54 92.62 -23.25
N VAL A 14 1.89 93.32 -24.18
CA VAL A 14 0.76 92.77 -24.95
C VAL A 14 1.19 91.53 -25.74
N TRP A 15 2.31 91.60 -26.47
CA TRP A 15 2.82 90.43 -27.20
C TRP A 15 3.30 89.30 -26.29
N LEU A 16 3.91 89.62 -25.15
CA LEU A 16 4.26 88.63 -24.13
C LEU A 16 3.02 87.89 -23.64
N ILE A 17 1.93 88.60 -23.32
CA ILE A 17 0.68 87.98 -22.88
C ILE A 17 0.09 87.09 -24.00
N ILE A 18 0.05 87.57 -25.24
CA ILE A 18 -0.48 86.79 -26.37
C ILE A 18 0.32 85.50 -26.59
N SER A 19 1.65 85.60 -26.64
CA SER A 19 2.54 84.44 -26.81
C SER A 19 2.49 83.49 -25.61
N PHE A 20 2.37 84.00 -24.39
CA PHE A 20 2.20 83.20 -23.18
C PHE A 20 0.88 82.44 -23.18
N ILE A 21 -0.23 83.08 -23.55
CA ILE A 21 -1.54 82.42 -23.66
C ILE A 21 -1.50 81.36 -24.76
N ALA A 22 -0.88 81.65 -25.92
CA ALA A 22 -0.73 80.69 -27.00
C ALA A 22 0.08 79.46 -26.56
N LEU A 23 1.22 79.67 -25.87
CA LEU A 23 2.02 78.60 -25.30
C LEU A 23 1.27 77.81 -24.22
N TYR A 24 0.53 78.50 -23.35
CA TYR A 24 -0.29 77.87 -22.32
C TYR A 24 -1.34 76.95 -22.93
N PHE A 25 -2.06 77.41 -23.96
CA PHE A 25 -3.03 76.57 -24.68
C PHE A 25 -2.36 75.38 -25.35
N LEU A 26 -1.18 75.57 -25.96
CA LEU A 26 -0.43 74.47 -26.58
C LEU A 26 -0.04 73.41 -25.53
N MET A 27 0.47 73.85 -24.37
CA MET A 27 0.84 72.95 -23.27
C MET A 27 -0.38 72.25 -22.68
N ALA A 28 -1.47 72.98 -22.43
CA ALA A 28 -2.69 72.44 -21.87
C ALA A 28 -3.36 71.42 -22.80
N ARG A 29 -3.33 71.67 -24.11
CA ARG A 29 -4.02 70.82 -25.11
C ARG A 29 -3.16 69.66 -25.63
N ILE A 30 -1.83 69.74 -25.55
CA ILE A 30 -0.94 68.73 -26.14
C ILE A 30 -0.02 68.07 -25.11
N ALA A 31 0.66 68.86 -24.27
CA ALA A 31 1.65 68.30 -23.35
C ALA A 31 0.98 67.58 -22.17
N LEU A 32 -0.02 68.20 -21.54
CA LEU A 32 -0.76 67.58 -20.43
C LEU A 32 -1.45 66.26 -20.80
N PRO A 33 -2.21 66.14 -21.92
CA PRO A 33 -2.85 64.86 -22.26
C PRO A 33 -1.83 63.75 -22.52
N ARG A 34 -0.70 64.05 -23.18
CA ARG A 34 0.37 63.05 -23.39
C ARG A 34 0.96 62.53 -22.09
N VAL A 35 1.14 63.40 -21.09
CA VAL A 35 1.63 62.98 -19.76
C VAL A 35 0.57 62.15 -19.03
N ALA A 36 -0.70 62.54 -19.14
CA ALA A 36 -1.81 61.79 -18.56
C ALA A 36 -1.94 60.39 -19.15
N GLU A 37 -1.85 60.24 -20.48
CA GLU A 37 -1.87 58.96 -21.18
C GLU A 37 -0.77 58.01 -20.69
N VAL A 38 0.47 58.51 -20.56
CA VAL A 38 1.60 57.70 -20.07
C VAL A 38 1.41 57.28 -18.61
N LEU A 39 0.82 58.14 -17.78
CA LEU A 39 0.53 57.83 -16.39
C LEU A 39 -0.57 56.76 -16.28
N GLU A 40 -1.64 56.91 -17.05
CA GLU A 40 -2.75 55.96 -17.11
C GLU A 40 -2.29 54.59 -17.64
N GLU A 41 -1.47 54.55 -18.68
CA GLU A 41 -0.93 53.29 -19.21
C GLU A 41 -0.03 52.57 -18.18
N ARG A 42 0.77 53.33 -17.42
CA ARG A 42 1.57 52.78 -16.32
C ARG A 42 0.70 52.22 -15.21
N GLU A 43 -0.30 52.99 -14.78
CA GLU A 43 -1.24 52.57 -13.74
C GLU A 43 -2.01 51.32 -14.18
N PHE A 44 -2.53 51.30 -15.41
CA PHE A 44 -3.21 50.15 -15.98
C PHE A 44 -2.31 48.91 -15.98
N ARG A 45 -1.08 49.03 -16.49
CA ARG A 45 -0.13 47.90 -16.55
C ARG A 45 0.25 47.39 -15.16
N ILE A 46 0.41 48.28 -14.18
CA ILE A 46 0.70 47.88 -12.80
C ILE A 46 -0.49 47.13 -12.21
N ASN A 47 -1.69 47.69 -12.34
CA ASN A 47 -2.91 47.06 -11.83
C ASN A 47 -3.18 45.70 -12.50
N GLU A 48 -2.98 45.60 -13.81
CA GLU A 48 -3.10 44.34 -14.54
C GLU A 48 -2.06 43.31 -14.06
N SER A 49 -0.81 43.73 -13.87
CA SER A 49 0.25 42.85 -13.37
C SER A 49 -0.04 42.36 -11.96
N LEU A 50 -0.55 43.23 -11.08
CA LEU A 50 -0.95 42.87 -9.72
C LEU A 50 -2.12 41.88 -9.73
N ARG A 51 -3.16 42.12 -10.54
CA ARG A 51 -4.29 41.19 -10.69
C ARG A 51 -3.84 39.83 -11.21
N LYS A 52 -2.94 39.80 -12.21
CA LYS A 52 -2.38 38.54 -12.73
C LYS A 52 -1.56 37.82 -11.66
N ALA A 53 -0.74 38.54 -10.90
CA ALA A 53 0.06 37.95 -9.82
C ALA A 53 -0.84 37.36 -8.71
N GLU A 54 -1.90 38.07 -8.32
CA GLU A 54 -2.88 37.58 -7.34
C GLU A 54 -3.63 36.35 -7.85
N ALA A 55 -4.09 36.36 -9.10
CA ALA A 55 -4.74 35.21 -9.72
C ALA A 55 -3.82 33.98 -9.80
N LEU A 56 -2.56 34.17 -10.20
CA LEU A 56 -1.56 33.10 -10.24
C LEU A 56 -1.24 32.57 -8.84
N LYS A 57 -1.16 33.46 -7.84
CA LYS A 57 -0.97 33.05 -6.45
C LYS A 57 -2.13 32.18 -5.97
N LEU A 58 -3.37 32.61 -6.22
CA LEU A 58 -4.56 31.84 -5.84
C LEU A 58 -4.59 30.47 -6.53
N GLN A 59 -4.31 30.42 -7.83
CA GLN A 59 -4.21 29.15 -8.57
C GLN A 59 -3.12 28.23 -8.02
N ALA A 60 -1.97 28.79 -7.61
CA ALA A 60 -0.90 28.01 -6.99
C ALA A 60 -1.31 27.47 -5.61
N GLU A 61 -1.97 28.28 -4.79
CA GLU A 61 -2.51 27.86 -3.48
C GLU A 61 -3.55 26.74 -3.64
N ASP A 62 -4.48 26.87 -4.59
CA ASP A 62 -5.47 25.84 -4.90
C ASP A 62 -4.82 24.56 -5.42
N ALA A 63 -3.80 24.66 -6.29
CA ALA A 63 -3.07 23.52 -6.80
C ALA A 63 -2.29 22.79 -5.70
N VAL A 64 -1.67 23.53 -4.77
CA VAL A 64 -0.98 22.96 -3.60
C VAL A 64 -1.98 22.25 -2.69
N ALA A 65 -3.12 22.87 -2.37
CA ALA A 65 -4.15 22.26 -1.55
C ALA A 65 -4.72 20.97 -2.18
N ALA A 66 -4.96 20.98 -3.50
CA ALA A 66 -5.41 19.81 -4.24
C ALA A 66 -4.34 18.69 -4.24
N TYR A 67 -3.07 19.04 -4.41
CA TYR A 67 -1.95 18.10 -4.37
C TYR A 67 -1.80 17.46 -2.99
N GLU A 68 -1.83 18.26 -1.92
CA GLU A 68 -1.75 17.77 -0.54
C GLU A 68 -2.91 16.82 -0.22
N LYS A 69 -4.13 17.19 -0.62
CA LYS A 69 -5.30 16.31 -0.47
C LYS A 69 -5.12 14.99 -1.22
N LEU A 70 -4.66 15.05 -2.47
CA LEU A 70 -4.42 13.85 -3.28
C LEU A 70 -3.36 12.94 -2.64
N MET A 71 -2.31 13.52 -2.07
CA MET A 71 -1.25 12.76 -1.36
C MET A 71 -1.78 12.09 -0.10
N VAL A 72 -2.61 12.78 0.70
CA VAL A 72 -3.27 12.18 1.87
C VAL A 72 -4.21 11.06 1.46
N ASP A 73 -5.05 11.28 0.45
CA ASP A 73 -5.99 10.27 -0.04
C ASP A 73 -5.27 9.04 -0.61
N ALA A 74 -4.18 9.25 -1.36
CA ALA A 74 -3.35 8.17 -1.90
C ALA A 74 -2.70 7.35 -0.78
N ARG A 75 -2.18 8.02 0.27
CA ARG A 75 -1.57 7.35 1.42
C ARG A 75 -2.60 6.55 2.20
N THR A 76 -3.79 7.10 2.44
CA THR A 76 -4.89 6.39 3.11
C THR A 76 -5.31 5.16 2.33
N LYS A 77 -5.53 5.29 1.01
CA LYS A 77 -5.87 4.16 0.13
C LYS A 77 -4.80 3.07 0.13
N ALA A 78 -3.52 3.46 0.11
CA ALA A 78 -2.42 2.50 0.18
C ALA A 78 -2.42 1.74 1.52
N HIS A 79 -2.64 2.43 2.64
CA HIS A 79 -2.73 1.80 3.96
C HIS A 79 -3.93 0.85 4.06
N ASP A 80 -5.10 1.26 3.55
CA ASP A 80 -6.28 0.40 3.52
C ASP A 80 -6.05 -0.84 2.65
N GLN A 81 -5.46 -0.67 1.47
CA GLN A 81 -5.15 -1.80 0.60
C GLN A 81 -4.15 -2.77 1.25
N LEU A 82 -3.11 -2.25 1.91
CA LEU A 82 -2.16 -3.08 2.67
C LEU A 82 -2.84 -3.85 3.80
N ARG A 83 -3.78 -3.20 4.52
CA ARG A 83 -4.56 -3.84 5.57
C ARG A 83 -5.42 -4.97 5.00
N THR A 84 -6.18 -4.71 3.94
CA THR A 84 -7.02 -5.72 3.29
C THR A 84 -6.21 -6.90 2.76
N VAL A 85 -5.03 -6.64 2.16
CA VAL A 85 -4.15 -7.70 1.67
C VAL A 85 -3.62 -8.56 2.82
N ARG A 86 -3.21 -7.94 3.94
CA ARG A 86 -2.77 -8.67 5.14
C ARG A 86 -3.89 -9.52 5.74
N GLU A 87 -5.06 -8.93 5.96
CA GLU A 87 -6.23 -9.64 6.48
C GLU A 87 -6.59 -10.85 5.60
N ARG A 88 -6.55 -10.69 4.28
CA ARG A 88 -6.80 -11.78 3.33
C ARG A 88 -5.71 -12.85 3.38
N ALA A 89 -4.44 -12.46 3.44
CA ALA A 89 -3.31 -13.38 3.52
C ALA A 89 -3.33 -14.20 4.82
N ASP A 90 -3.65 -13.56 5.95
CA ASP A 90 -3.76 -14.20 7.25
C ASP A 90 -4.94 -15.19 7.28
N ALA A 91 -6.09 -14.81 6.71
CA ALA A 91 -7.24 -15.70 6.59
C ALA A 91 -6.93 -16.92 5.70
N GLU A 92 -6.29 -16.71 4.55
CA GLU A 92 -5.89 -17.79 3.65
C GLU A 92 -4.84 -18.71 4.29
N ALA A 93 -3.87 -18.15 5.01
CA ALA A 93 -2.89 -18.94 5.75
C ALA A 93 -3.58 -19.79 6.82
N ALA A 94 -4.49 -19.22 7.62
CA ALA A 94 -5.25 -19.94 8.64
C ALA A 94 -6.08 -21.07 8.03
N GLU A 95 -6.75 -20.85 6.90
CA GLU A 95 -7.52 -21.87 6.19
C GLU A 95 -6.62 -23.02 5.72
N ARG A 96 -5.50 -22.71 5.05
CA ARG A 96 -4.54 -23.73 4.60
C ARG A 96 -3.94 -24.51 5.77
N HIS A 97 -3.62 -23.85 6.89
CA HIS A 97 -3.13 -24.50 8.10
C HIS A 97 -4.17 -25.46 8.68
N ALA A 98 -5.44 -25.06 8.75
CA ALA A 98 -6.52 -25.92 9.22
C ALA A 98 -6.68 -27.16 8.31
N GLN A 99 -6.72 -26.97 6.99
CA GLN A 99 -6.82 -28.05 6.01
C GLN A 99 -5.64 -29.03 6.12
N LEU A 100 -4.41 -28.50 6.20
CA LEU A 100 -3.21 -29.33 6.33
C LEU A 100 -3.19 -30.10 7.64
N SER A 101 -3.63 -29.47 8.74
CA SER A 101 -3.70 -30.12 10.06
C SER A 101 -4.71 -31.27 10.04
N GLU A 102 -5.86 -31.08 9.40
CA GLU A 102 -6.86 -32.15 9.24
C GLU A 102 -6.31 -33.31 8.38
N LEU A 103 -5.65 -33.01 7.26
CA LEU A 103 -5.03 -34.01 6.40
C LEU A 103 -3.95 -34.80 7.13
N LEU A 104 -3.09 -34.12 7.88
CA LEU A 104 -2.05 -34.76 8.69
C LEU A 104 -2.66 -35.63 9.79
N SER A 105 -3.69 -35.16 10.49
CA SER A 105 -4.38 -35.94 11.50
C SER A 105 -4.97 -37.24 10.92
N LYS A 106 -5.59 -37.18 9.74
CA LYS A 106 -6.08 -38.37 9.03
C LYS A 106 -4.95 -39.32 8.65
N GLN A 107 -3.85 -38.80 8.09
CA GLN A 107 -2.70 -39.63 7.72
C GLN A 107 -2.05 -40.32 8.92
N VAL A 108 -1.96 -39.63 10.06
CA VAL A 108 -1.46 -40.22 11.31
C VAL A 108 -2.38 -41.33 11.78
N ALA A 109 -3.69 -41.10 11.83
CA ALA A 109 -4.67 -42.12 12.22
C ALA A 109 -4.62 -43.36 11.30
N ASP A 110 -4.52 -43.15 9.98
CA ASP A 110 -4.38 -44.24 9.00
C ASP A 110 -3.06 -45.00 9.17
N ALA A 111 -1.96 -44.29 9.47
CA ALA A 111 -0.67 -44.91 9.76
C ALA A 111 -0.72 -45.74 11.05
N GLU A 112 -1.32 -45.22 12.12
CA GLU A 112 -1.52 -45.93 13.38
C GLU A 112 -2.37 -47.20 13.19
N ALA A 113 -3.46 -47.11 12.42
CA ALA A 113 -4.29 -48.26 12.09
C ALA A 113 -3.53 -49.35 11.32
N ARG A 114 -2.69 -48.97 10.33
CA ARG A 114 -1.82 -49.90 9.60
C ARG A 114 -0.78 -50.54 10.51
N ILE A 115 -0.16 -49.78 11.40
CA ILE A 115 0.81 -50.30 12.37
C ILE A 115 0.14 -51.29 13.31
N ALA A 116 -1.06 -50.98 13.82
CA ALA A 116 -1.82 -51.88 14.68
C ALA A 116 -2.18 -53.19 13.96
N ALA A 117 -2.63 -53.11 12.71
CA ALA A 117 -2.92 -54.28 11.88
C ALA A 117 -1.68 -55.13 11.61
N ALA A 118 -0.56 -54.51 11.23
CA ALA A 118 0.72 -55.20 11.01
C ALA A 118 1.24 -55.87 12.29
N ARG A 119 1.09 -55.21 13.44
CA ARG A 119 1.41 -55.79 14.76
C ARG A 119 0.54 -57.02 15.06
N GLY A 120 -0.76 -56.93 14.80
CA GLY A 120 -1.68 -58.06 14.96
C GLY A 120 -1.28 -59.26 14.10
N GLN A 121 -0.97 -59.02 12.82
CA GLN A 121 -0.48 -60.04 11.90
C GLN A 121 0.86 -60.65 12.34
N ALA A 122 1.81 -59.83 12.78
CA ALA A 122 3.10 -60.30 13.27
C ALA A 122 2.95 -61.20 14.51
N VAL A 123 2.09 -60.82 15.46
CA VAL A 123 1.79 -61.64 16.64
C VAL A 123 1.12 -62.95 16.26
N ALA A 124 0.19 -62.94 15.30
CA ALA A 124 -0.44 -64.15 14.77
C ALA A 124 0.59 -65.09 14.11
N HIS A 125 1.48 -64.56 13.27
CA HIS A 125 2.55 -65.35 12.66
C HIS A 125 3.54 -65.91 13.69
N ILE A 126 3.92 -65.15 14.71
CA ILE A 126 4.76 -65.66 15.81
C ILE A 126 4.09 -66.85 16.50
N ARG A 127 2.77 -66.78 16.73
CA ARG A 127 1.99 -67.88 17.31
C ARG A 127 2.02 -69.12 16.42
N GLU A 128 1.77 -68.97 15.12
CA GLU A 128 1.82 -70.09 14.16
C GLU A 128 3.20 -70.76 14.13
N VAL A 129 4.26 -69.95 14.06
CA VAL A 129 5.65 -70.44 14.07
C VAL A 129 5.98 -71.13 15.40
N ALA A 130 5.57 -70.57 16.54
CA ALA A 130 5.79 -71.17 17.84
C ALA A 130 5.13 -72.55 17.96
N VAL A 131 3.85 -72.68 17.56
CA VAL A 131 3.15 -73.97 17.55
C VAL A 131 3.85 -74.98 16.64
N ALA A 132 4.25 -74.56 15.43
CA ALA A 132 4.94 -75.43 14.48
C ALA A 132 6.31 -75.91 15.01
N VAL A 133 7.12 -75.00 15.57
CA VAL A 133 8.44 -75.32 16.12
C VAL A 133 8.32 -76.20 17.36
N THR A 134 7.40 -75.92 18.27
CA THR A 134 7.17 -76.74 19.46
C THR A 134 6.68 -78.14 19.09
N GLY A 135 5.76 -78.27 18.12
CA GLY A 135 5.32 -79.57 17.61
C GLY A 135 6.47 -80.39 17.03
N ALA A 136 7.28 -79.77 16.15
CA ALA A 136 8.45 -80.41 15.55
C ALA A 136 9.52 -80.79 16.61
N ALA A 137 9.70 -79.98 17.65
CA ALA A 137 10.62 -80.28 18.75
C ALA A 137 10.15 -81.49 19.58
N ILE A 138 8.85 -81.59 19.89
CA ILE A 138 8.27 -82.72 20.63
C ILE A 138 8.42 -84.02 19.84
N GLU A 139 8.11 -83.99 18.53
CA GLU A 139 8.25 -85.15 17.65
C GLU A 139 9.71 -85.64 17.62
N ARG A 140 10.68 -84.72 17.56
CA ARG A 140 12.11 -85.04 17.61
C ARG A 140 12.58 -85.60 18.95
N LEU A 141 11.99 -85.16 20.07
CA LEU A 141 12.44 -85.56 21.42
C LEU A 141 11.80 -86.87 21.91
N ILE A 142 10.51 -87.07 21.63
CA ILE A 142 9.70 -88.16 22.22
C ILE A 142 9.40 -89.25 21.17
N GLY A 143 9.62 -88.98 19.88
CA GLY A 143 9.42 -89.95 18.80
C GLY A 143 7.95 -90.25 18.48
N GLN A 144 7.02 -89.51 19.07
CA GLN A 144 5.57 -89.58 18.78
C GLN A 144 5.06 -88.21 18.33
N PRO A 145 4.10 -88.17 17.40
CA PRO A 145 3.49 -86.91 16.97
C PRO A 145 2.77 -86.25 18.15
N ALA A 146 3.05 -84.97 18.38
CA ALA A 146 2.40 -84.20 19.43
C ALA A 146 0.93 -83.95 19.06
N ASP A 147 0.03 -84.04 20.05
CA ASP A 147 -1.36 -83.64 19.87
C ASP A 147 -1.44 -82.12 19.60
N ALA A 148 -1.85 -81.76 18.38
CA ALA A 148 -1.85 -80.38 17.90
C ALA A 148 -2.72 -79.45 18.76
N THR A 149 -3.81 -79.98 19.33
CA THR A 149 -4.72 -79.21 20.18
C THR A 149 -4.08 -78.90 21.54
N SER A 150 -3.41 -79.89 22.14
CA SER A 150 -2.66 -79.68 23.39
C SER A 150 -1.47 -78.73 23.24
N VAL A 151 -0.71 -78.81 22.13
CA VAL A 151 0.41 -77.90 21.86
C VAL A 151 -0.08 -76.47 21.64
N SER A 152 -1.14 -76.28 20.86
CA SER A 152 -1.75 -74.96 20.65
C SER A 152 -2.21 -74.33 21.96
N ASN A 153 -2.92 -75.10 22.81
CA ASN A 153 -3.39 -74.61 24.11
C ASN A 153 -2.22 -74.25 25.05
N ALA A 154 -1.16 -75.05 25.08
CA ALA A 154 0.01 -74.76 25.91
C ALA A 154 0.76 -73.51 25.44
N VAL A 155 0.92 -73.33 24.13
CA VAL A 155 1.53 -72.12 23.54
C VAL A 155 0.64 -70.89 23.79
N GLU A 156 -0.68 -71.01 23.72
CA GLU A 156 -1.60 -69.93 24.09
C GLU A 156 -1.54 -69.54 25.57
N VAL A 157 -1.39 -70.50 26.48
CA VAL A 157 -1.22 -70.21 27.92
C VAL A 157 0.05 -69.40 28.16
N VAL A 158 1.13 -69.69 27.44
CA VAL A 158 2.40 -68.96 27.55
C VAL A 158 2.34 -67.59 26.87
N LEU A 159 1.69 -67.48 25.71
CA LEU A 159 1.55 -66.21 24.98
C LEU A 159 0.47 -65.27 25.58
N GLY A 160 -0.56 -65.82 26.22
CA GLY A 160 -1.63 -65.08 26.91
C GLY A 160 -1.35 -64.87 28.40
N GLY A 161 -0.31 -65.49 28.94
CA GLY A 161 0.08 -65.42 30.35
C GLY A 161 1.07 -64.30 30.64
N LYS A 162 0.52 -63.16 31.11
CA LYS A 162 1.15 -62.12 31.96
C LYS A 162 2.69 -61.95 31.87
N ALA A 163 3.07 -60.86 31.20
CA ALA A 163 3.74 -59.75 31.88
C ALA A 163 2.82 -58.51 31.79
#